data_AF-A0AAE0WZ85-F1
#
_entry.id   AF-A0AAE0WZ85-F1
#
_cell.length_a   1.000
_cell.length_b   1.000
_cell.length_c   1.000
_cell.angle_alpha   90.00
_cell.angle_beta   90.00
_cell.angle_gamma   90.00
#
_symmetry.space_group_name_H-M   'P 1'
#
loop_
_entity.id
_entity.type
_entity.pdbx_description
1 polymer ?
#
loop_
_entity_poly.entity_id
_entity_poly.type
_entity_poly.pdbx_seq_one_letter_code
_entity_poly.pdbx_strand_id
1 'polypeptide(L)'
;MPAIEDWPLAGPAGADPRYRDRYIDLGSTFPQGSSYWSNDLQDVQLDMYFGIEKDATSVSNDFNMDLKPIIVKPDLSRGNTYLLTNVAGDFFFLWNEADGQMWRFKEGLPMNDVVYKVRTSTYSQSELVRQFYNPQGWYPKRG
;
A
#
# COMPACT_ATOMS: atom_id res chain seq x y z
N MET A 1 12.14 16.85 -13.26
CA MET A 1 11.47 15.69 -12.64
C MET A 1 11.86 15.73 -11.17
N PRO A 2 10.92 15.83 -10.21
CA PRO A 2 11.32 15.91 -8.82
C PRO A 2 11.91 14.56 -8.38
N ALA A 3 13.02 14.63 -7.66
CA ALA A 3 13.69 13.51 -7.02
C ALA A 3 12.76 12.88 -5.96
N ILE A 4 13.07 11.64 -5.58
CA ILE A 4 12.36 10.85 -4.55
C ILE A 4 12.39 11.53 -3.16
N GLU A 5 13.15 12.62 -2.98
CA GLU A 5 13.55 13.14 -1.68
C GLU A 5 12.55 14.07 -0.95
N ASP A 6 11.41 14.46 -1.53
CA ASP A 6 10.54 15.49 -0.91
C ASP A 6 9.03 15.17 -0.92
N TRP A 7 8.63 13.89 -0.82
CA TRP A 7 7.23 13.57 -0.58
C TRP A 7 6.93 13.64 0.92
N PRO A 8 6.00 14.50 1.38
CA PRO A 8 5.75 14.69 2.80
C PRO A 8 5.19 13.41 3.40
N LEU A 9 5.83 12.93 4.47
CA LEU A 9 5.32 11.87 5.32
C LEU A 9 4.11 12.42 6.09
N ALA A 10 2.91 12.02 5.70
CA ALA A 10 1.68 12.46 6.32
C ALA A 10 1.18 11.41 7.33
N GLY A 11 1.16 11.80 8.60
CA GLY A 11 0.42 11.12 9.65
C GLY A 11 -0.66 12.03 10.23
N PRO A 12 -1.68 11.49 10.94
CA PRO A 12 -2.69 12.31 11.58
C PRO A 12 -2.04 13.33 12.55
N ALA A 13 -2.58 14.54 12.60
CA ALA A 13 -2.06 15.61 13.43
C ALA A 13 -2.05 15.17 14.91
N GLY A 14 -0.86 15.13 15.53
CA GLY A 14 -0.67 14.65 16.90
C GLY A 14 -0.16 13.21 17.04
N ALA A 15 0.02 12.47 15.93
CA ALA A 15 0.66 11.16 15.96
C ALA A 15 2.13 11.27 16.41
N ASP A 16 2.55 10.32 17.26
CA ASP A 16 3.95 10.18 17.67
C ASP A 16 4.83 10.09 16.40
N PRO A 17 5.96 10.82 16.32
CA PRO A 17 6.80 10.88 15.13
C PRO A 17 7.22 9.53 14.57
N ARG A 18 7.32 8.49 15.41
CA ARG A 18 7.62 7.10 14.97
C ARG A 18 6.49 6.44 14.18
N TYR A 19 5.33 7.08 14.13
CA TYR A 19 4.09 6.59 13.53
C TYR A 19 3.62 7.46 12.34
N ARG A 20 4.33 8.56 12.05
CA ARG A 20 4.03 9.46 10.91
C ARG A 20 4.39 8.86 9.55
N ASP A 21 5.24 7.84 9.53
CA ASP A 21 5.86 7.34 8.30
C ASP A 21 5.09 6.20 7.64
N ARG A 22 3.87 5.88 8.09
CA ARG A 22 3.19 4.66 7.64
C ARG A 22 2.47 4.79 6.30
N TYR A 23 2.50 5.96 5.66
CA TYR A 23 1.78 6.20 4.41
C TYR A 23 2.53 7.18 3.49
N ILE A 24 2.30 7.06 2.18
CA ILE A 24 2.82 7.99 1.17
C ILE A 24 1.67 8.86 0.64
N ASP A 25 1.70 10.14 1.00
CA ASP A 25 0.79 11.16 0.48
C ASP A 25 1.22 11.60 -0.92
N LEU A 26 0.41 11.28 -1.93
CA LEU A 26 0.65 11.65 -3.33
C LEU A 26 0.11 13.06 -3.67
N GLY A 27 -0.41 13.77 -2.67
CA GLY A 27 -0.92 15.13 -2.78
C GLY A 27 -2.33 15.21 -3.34
N SER A 28 -2.98 16.35 -3.09
CA SER A 28 -4.38 16.61 -3.46
C SER A 28 -4.66 16.64 -4.97
N THR A 29 -3.61 16.65 -5.80
CA THR A 29 -3.72 16.60 -7.27
C THR A 29 -3.78 15.17 -7.80
N PHE A 30 -3.60 14.15 -6.93
CA PHE A 30 -3.74 12.77 -7.33
C PHE A 30 -5.18 12.51 -7.82
N PRO A 31 -5.39 12.11 -9.09
CA PRO A 31 -6.72 12.09 -9.68
C PRO A 31 -7.67 11.11 -8.97
N GLN A 32 -8.77 11.63 -8.42
CA GLN A 32 -9.87 10.84 -7.86
C GLN A 32 -10.65 10.02 -8.92
N GLY A 33 -10.44 10.30 -10.21
CA GLY A 33 -11.47 10.03 -11.22
C GLY A 33 -11.25 8.93 -12.27
N SER A 34 -10.10 8.27 -12.40
CA SER A 34 -9.86 7.49 -13.63
C SER A 34 -9.75 5.96 -13.53
N SER A 35 -9.68 5.33 -12.35
CA SER A 35 -9.59 3.86 -12.28
C SER A 35 -9.65 3.25 -10.87
N TYR A 36 -10.62 3.61 -10.03
CA TYR A 36 -10.89 2.94 -8.73
C TYR A 36 -9.72 2.85 -7.71
N TRP A 37 -8.56 3.45 -7.97
CA TRP A 37 -7.43 3.53 -7.04
C TRP A 37 -7.43 4.87 -6.31
N SER A 38 -7.31 4.83 -4.99
CA SER A 38 -7.37 5.97 -4.08
C SER A 38 -6.06 6.16 -3.32
N ASN A 39 -5.73 7.42 -3.06
CA ASN A 39 -4.67 7.87 -2.14
C ASN A 39 -5.32 8.63 -0.95
N ASP A 40 -6.63 8.47 -0.73
CA ASP A 40 -7.31 9.07 0.41
C ASP A 40 -7.16 8.17 1.65
N LEU A 41 -6.71 8.75 2.77
CA LEU A 41 -6.43 8.03 4.02
C LEU A 41 -7.63 7.20 4.52
N GLN A 42 -8.85 7.69 4.29
CA GLN A 42 -10.09 7.00 4.70
C GLN A 42 -10.28 5.68 3.93
N ASP A 43 -9.87 5.63 2.66
CA ASP A 43 -9.99 4.41 1.86
C ASP A 43 -8.88 3.41 2.19
N VAL A 44 -7.69 3.90 2.55
CA VAL A 44 -6.51 3.07 2.86
C VAL A 44 -6.74 2.23 4.12
N GLN A 45 -7.56 2.69 5.06
CA GLN A 45 -7.89 1.97 6.29
C GLN A 45 -6.64 1.63 7.13
N LEU A 46 -5.81 2.64 7.39
CA LEU A 46 -4.55 2.50 8.14
C LEU A 46 -4.72 1.81 9.49
N ASP A 47 -5.76 2.16 10.24
CA ASP A 47 -6.00 1.59 11.57
C ASP A 47 -6.31 0.08 11.53
N MET A 48 -6.90 -0.39 10.41
CA MET A 48 -7.32 -1.78 10.26
C MET A 48 -6.18 -2.69 9.82
N TYR A 49 -5.38 -2.26 8.84
CA TYR A 49 -4.37 -3.11 8.20
C TYR A 49 -2.93 -2.74 8.55
N PHE A 50 -2.71 -1.48 8.92
CA PHE A 50 -1.38 -0.92 9.20
C PHE A 50 -1.30 -0.41 10.63
N GLY A 51 -2.09 -1.04 11.51
CA GLY A 51 -2.39 -0.67 12.88
C GLY A 51 -1.28 0.10 13.57
N ILE A 52 -1.59 1.32 13.97
CA ILE A 52 -0.67 2.31 14.52
C ILE A 52 -0.26 1.94 15.95
N GLU A 53 -1.02 1.08 16.62
CA GLU A 53 -0.75 0.63 17.98
C GLU A 53 0.27 -0.51 18.03
N LYS A 54 1.07 -0.55 19.10
CA LYS A 54 2.18 -1.49 19.30
C LYS A 54 1.75 -2.97 19.26
N ASP A 55 0.50 -3.25 19.60
CA ASP A 55 -0.05 -4.61 19.73
C ASP A 55 -1.12 -4.93 18.66
N ALA A 56 -1.28 -4.08 17.66
CA ALA A 56 -2.22 -4.32 16.57
C ALA A 56 -1.66 -5.34 15.57
N THR A 57 -2.47 -6.33 15.20
CA THR A 57 -2.20 -7.17 14.03
C THR A 57 -2.15 -6.25 12.80
N SER A 58 -1.05 -6.32 12.04
CA SER A 58 -0.86 -5.51 10.85
C SER A 58 -0.24 -6.34 9.74
N VAL A 59 -0.48 -5.92 8.50
CA VAL A 59 0.15 -6.49 7.29
C VAL A 59 1.67 -6.55 7.46
N SER A 60 2.28 -5.50 8.01
CA SER A 60 3.71 -5.47 8.28
C SER A 60 4.17 -6.58 9.23
N ASN A 61 3.39 -6.87 10.27
CA ASN A 61 3.68 -7.96 11.22
C ASN A 61 3.51 -9.34 10.55
N ASP A 62 2.46 -9.50 9.75
CA ASP A 62 2.14 -10.78 9.10
C ASP A 62 3.20 -11.20 8.07
N PHE A 63 3.79 -10.21 7.38
CA PHE A 63 4.87 -10.44 6.42
C PHE A 63 6.27 -10.24 7.01
N ASN A 64 6.37 -9.93 8.31
CA ASN A 64 7.62 -9.60 9.01
C ASN A 64 8.47 -8.58 8.22
N MET A 65 7.82 -7.53 7.74
CA MET A 65 8.40 -6.49 6.90
C MET A 65 7.71 -5.15 7.16
N ASP A 66 8.50 -4.08 7.32
CA ASP A 66 7.91 -2.75 7.46
C ASP A 66 7.39 -2.23 6.11
N LEU A 67 6.07 -2.10 6.01
CA LEU A 67 5.35 -1.71 4.79
C LEU A 67 4.60 -0.39 4.99
N LYS A 68 4.64 0.44 3.94
CA LYS A 68 3.94 1.72 3.81
C LYS A 68 2.94 1.63 2.66
N PRO A 69 1.62 1.73 2.89
CA PRO A 69 0.65 1.93 1.83
C PRO A 69 0.92 3.19 1.00
N ILE A 70 0.70 3.06 -0.31
CA ILE A 70 0.74 4.16 -1.27
C ILE A 70 -0.67 4.41 -1.80
N ILE A 71 -1.29 3.41 -2.42
CA ILE A 71 -2.66 3.52 -2.94
C ILE A 71 -3.43 2.24 -2.70
N VAL A 72 -4.74 2.36 -2.62
CA VAL A 72 -5.67 1.24 -2.44
C VAL A 72 -6.67 1.21 -3.57
N LYS A 73 -7.06 0.02 -4.02
CA LYS A 73 -8.23 -0.23 -4.85
C LYS A 73 -9.28 -0.91 -3.99
N PRO A 74 -10.30 -0.19 -3.49
CA PRO A 74 -11.36 -0.78 -2.71
C PRO A 74 -12.18 -1.76 -3.57
N ASP A 75 -12.39 -2.97 -3.06
CA ASP A 75 -13.28 -3.96 -3.70
C ASP A 75 -14.11 -4.68 -2.63
N LEU A 76 -15.38 -4.30 -2.55
CA LEU A 76 -16.32 -4.86 -1.57
C LEU A 76 -16.56 -6.36 -1.76
N SER A 77 -16.36 -6.87 -2.99
CA SER A 77 -16.62 -8.26 -3.35
C SER A 77 -15.40 -9.17 -3.22
N ARG A 78 -14.18 -8.62 -3.40
CA ARG A 78 -12.93 -9.39 -3.49
C ARG A 78 -11.82 -8.87 -2.58
N GLY A 79 -12.15 -8.05 -1.58
CA GLY A 79 -11.17 -7.47 -0.66
C GLY A 79 -10.31 -6.40 -1.32
N ASN A 80 -9.78 -5.50 -0.50
CA ASN A 80 -8.98 -4.39 -1.00
C ASN A 80 -7.66 -4.90 -1.61
N THR A 81 -7.20 -4.22 -2.65
CA THR A 81 -5.84 -4.40 -3.18
C THR A 81 -5.01 -3.17 -2.89
N TYR A 82 -3.82 -3.36 -2.36
CA TYR A 82 -2.93 -2.29 -1.96
C TYR A 82 -1.65 -2.30 -2.79
N LEU A 83 -1.20 -1.11 -3.21
CA LEU A 83 0.19 -0.87 -3.56
C LEU A 83 0.92 -0.40 -2.31
N LEU A 84 1.97 -1.13 -1.94
CA LEU A 84 2.80 -0.89 -0.77
C LEU A 84 4.25 -0.66 -1.18
N THR A 85 5.02 -0.04 -0.31
CA THR A 85 6.48 0.00 -0.41
C THR A 85 7.14 -0.32 0.92
N ASN A 86 8.41 -0.72 0.90
CA ASN A 86 9.20 -0.84 2.12
C ASN A 86 9.61 0.55 2.63
N VAL A 87 10.14 0.62 3.86
CA VAL A 87 10.53 1.89 4.48
C VAL A 87 11.50 2.72 3.63
N ALA A 88 12.44 2.05 2.95
CA ALA A 88 13.45 2.70 2.11
C ALA A 88 12.90 3.19 0.75
N GLY A 89 11.71 2.73 0.33
CA GLY A 89 11.15 3.13 -0.97
C GLY A 89 11.71 2.36 -2.18
N ASP A 90 12.55 1.35 -1.96
CA ASP A 90 13.27 0.63 -3.01
C ASP A 90 12.46 -0.51 -3.65
N PHE A 91 11.46 -1.03 -2.92
CA PHE A 91 10.63 -2.14 -3.37
C PHE A 91 9.16 -1.79 -3.34
N PHE A 92 8.44 -2.27 -4.34
CA PHE A 92 7.00 -2.08 -4.48
C PHE A 92 6.29 -3.43 -4.48
N PHE A 93 5.19 -3.49 -3.74
CA PHE A 93 4.41 -4.70 -3.52
C PHE A 93 2.94 -4.47 -3.83
N LEU A 94 2.30 -5.45 -4.45
CA LEU A 94 0.86 -5.57 -4.57
C LEU A 94 0.39 -6.63 -3.57
N TRP A 95 -0.42 -6.21 -2.61
CA TRP A 95 -1.04 -7.10 -1.64
C TRP A 95 -2.55 -7.12 -1.88
N ASN A 96 -3.15 -8.31 -1.96
CA ASN A 96 -4.58 -8.49 -2.06
C ASN A 96 -5.12 -9.11 -0.76
N GLU A 97 -6.13 -8.47 -0.18
CA GLU A 97 -6.73 -8.86 1.09
C GLU A 97 -7.45 -10.21 1.01
N ALA A 98 -8.19 -10.50 -0.07
CA ALA A 98 -9.03 -11.69 -0.12
C ALA A 98 -8.25 -12.99 -0.27
N ASP A 99 -7.10 -12.97 -0.96
CA ASP A 99 -6.27 -14.16 -1.12
C ASP A 99 -5.01 -14.16 -0.23
N GLY A 100 -4.75 -13.05 0.47
CA GLY A 100 -3.59 -12.89 1.34
C GLY A 100 -2.26 -12.93 0.59
N GLN A 101 -2.26 -12.75 -0.74
CA GLN A 101 -1.06 -12.86 -1.57
C GLN A 101 -0.35 -11.53 -1.69
N MET A 102 0.98 -11.60 -1.64
CA MET A 102 1.83 -10.45 -1.90
C MET A 102 2.76 -10.72 -3.07
N TRP A 103 2.74 -9.80 -4.03
CA TRP A 103 3.54 -9.81 -5.24
C TRP A 103 4.48 -8.61 -5.21
N ARG A 104 5.75 -8.80 -5.56
CA ARG A 104 6.72 -7.69 -5.69
C ARG A 104 6.98 -7.40 -7.16
N PHE A 105 7.16 -6.14 -7.50
CA PHE A 105 7.74 -5.79 -8.79
C PHE A 105 9.20 -6.29 -8.89
N LYS A 106 9.55 -6.87 -10.03
CA LYS A 106 10.91 -7.40 -10.27
C LYS A 106 11.93 -6.29 -10.41
N GLU A 107 11.57 -5.23 -11.12
CA GLU A 107 12.43 -4.09 -11.42
C GLU A 107 12.28 -3.00 -10.34
N GLY A 108 13.40 -2.35 -10.03
CA GLY A 108 13.41 -1.12 -9.25
C GLY A 108 12.93 0.02 -10.14
N LEU A 109 11.62 0.27 -10.13
CA LEU A 109 11.00 1.34 -10.88
C LEU A 109 10.85 2.60 -10.01
N PRO A 110 10.90 3.81 -10.60
CA PRO A 110 10.51 5.01 -9.88
C PRO A 110 9.07 4.91 -9.36
N MET A 111 8.80 5.42 -8.16
CA MET A 111 7.48 5.36 -7.52
C MET A 111 6.36 5.87 -8.45
N ASN A 112 6.58 6.99 -9.14
CA ASN A 112 5.60 7.56 -10.06
C ASN A 112 5.23 6.59 -11.20
N ASP A 113 6.20 5.83 -11.70
CA ASP A 113 5.99 4.88 -12.79
C ASP A 113 5.20 3.66 -12.29
N VAL A 114 5.52 3.17 -11.10
CA VAL A 114 4.77 2.07 -10.47
C VAL A 114 3.34 2.48 -10.18
N VAL A 115 3.15 3.65 -9.57
CA VAL A 115 1.82 4.21 -9.30
C VAL A 115 1.04 4.36 -10.60
N TYR A 116 1.64 4.90 -11.66
CA TYR A 116 1.00 5.02 -12.97
C TYR A 116 0.61 3.65 -13.54
N LYS A 117 1.53 2.68 -13.54
CA LYS A 117 1.29 1.32 -14.02
C LYS A 117 0.14 0.64 -13.29
N VAL A 118 0.15 0.70 -11.96
CA VAL A 118 -0.88 0.08 -11.11
C VAL A 118 -2.23 0.71 -11.35
N ARG A 119 -2.30 2.04 -11.37
CA ARG A 119 -3.55 2.77 -11.62
C ARG A 119 -4.15 2.47 -12.98
N THR A 120 -3.31 2.42 -14.01
CA THR A 120 -3.75 2.16 -15.38
C THR A 120 -3.89 0.67 -15.69
N SER A 121 -3.56 -0.22 -14.73
CA SER A 121 -3.53 -1.68 -14.91
C SER A 121 -2.68 -2.11 -16.12
N THR A 122 -1.57 -1.40 -16.36
CA THR A 122 -0.66 -1.63 -17.51
C THR A 122 0.56 -2.47 -17.15
N TYR A 123 0.66 -2.95 -15.90
CA TYR A 123 1.64 -3.95 -15.51
C TYR A 123 1.19 -5.35 -15.91
N SER A 124 2.14 -6.22 -16.21
CA SER A 124 1.95 -7.61 -16.57
C SER A 124 2.35 -8.56 -15.43
N GLN A 125 1.82 -9.78 -15.43
CA GLN A 125 2.20 -10.80 -14.44
C GLN A 125 3.69 -11.18 -14.54
N SER A 126 4.33 -11.04 -15.71
CA SER A 126 5.76 -11.31 -15.86
C SER A 126 6.63 -10.26 -15.16
N GLU A 127 6.11 -9.07 -14.85
CA GLU A 127 6.81 -8.04 -14.07
C GLU A 127 6.73 -8.30 -12.56
N LEU A 128 5.91 -9.26 -12.12
CA LEU A 128 5.69 -9.58 -10.73
C LEU A 128 6.36 -10.89 -10.32
N VAL A 129 6.80 -10.95 -9.06
CA VAL A 129 7.25 -12.16 -8.40
C VAL A 129 6.47 -12.33 -7.10
N ARG A 130 5.88 -13.51 -6.89
CA ARG A 130 5.19 -13.81 -5.63
C ARG A 130 6.21 -13.86 -4.50
N GLN A 131 6.05 -13.01 -3.49
CA GLN A 131 6.93 -12.96 -2.32
C GLN A 131 6.36 -13.77 -1.16
N PHE A 132 5.07 -13.63 -0.90
CA PHE A 132 4.41 -14.29 0.21
C PHE A 132 3.07 -14.88 -0.19
N TYR A 133 2.74 -15.98 0.46
CA TYR A 133 1.46 -16.65 0.36
C TYR A 133 1.00 -16.97 1.78
N ASN A 134 -0.02 -16.29 2.27
CA ASN A 134 -0.68 -16.66 3.52
C ASN A 134 -1.95 -17.46 3.19
N PRO A 135 -1.93 -18.81 3.25
CA PRO A 135 -3.09 -19.65 2.94
C PRO A 135 -4.28 -19.46 3.87
N GLN A 136 -4.10 -18.79 5.02
CA GLN A 136 -5.18 -18.51 5.97
C GLN A 136 -5.99 -17.25 5.59
N GLY A 137 -5.70 -16.63 4.43
CA GLY A 137 -6.28 -15.38 3.94
C GLY A 137 -7.74 -15.14 4.35
N TRP A 138 -7.89 -14.40 5.45
CA TRP A 138 -9.13 -13.75 5.87
C TRP A 138 -8.80 -12.78 7.02
N TYR A 139 -8.68 -11.49 6.71
CA TYR A 139 -8.79 -10.46 7.74
C TYR A 139 -10.29 -10.29 8.03
N PRO A 140 -10.71 -10.23 9.30
CA PRO A 140 -12.12 -10.07 9.60
C PRO A 140 -12.59 -8.71 9.07
N LYS A 141 -13.49 -8.72 8.08
CA LYS A 141 -14.37 -7.57 7.84
C LYS A 141 -15.18 -7.37 9.13
N ARG A 142 -14.78 -6.41 9.97
CA ARG A 142 -15.67 -5.97 11.05
C ARG A 142 -16.74 -5.09 10.41
N GLY A 143 -17.99 -5.55 10.57
CA GLY A 143 -19.18 -4.93 9.97
C GLY A 143 -19.53 -3.57 10.53
#